data_AF-A0A1W9LG38-F1
#
_entry.id   AF-A0A1W9LG38-F1
#
_cell.length_a   1.000
_cell.length_b   1.000
_cell.length_c   1.000
_cell.angle_alpha   90.00
_cell.angle_beta   90.00
_cell.angle_gamma   90.00
#
_symmetry.space_group_name_H-M   'P 1'
#
loop_
_entity.id
_entity.type
_entity.pdbx_description
1 polymer ?
#
loop_
_entity_poly.entity_id
_entity_poly.type
_entity_poly.pdbx_seq_one_letter_code
_entity_poly.pdbx_strand_id
1 'polypeptide(L)'
;ISEIRKLADYLELKRLFAVSVENSLWTSARSAGYSEEDFLKIFDRDFTGNGADLLFDLLCIRKNNGSQEARKKILWLTDEAGEVMADMAIIKYLVKLGHKIIVVFKEGPLFTKVDFYDALEDEMLADELKGAFFIREKSLGKNELIRIIRSDNDIIAISDGISENINLLLTSTTFARFFKEADFIISRGDDQKRRFFDTHFQFTQDIFNISAGENDSVNISYKPKHPSVIKFSYADLEKKARAIIDQMADAKKKGMTVIFYSGIIGSVPGKIKMAKKSCRFSSGGSRSSLQ
;
A
#
# COMPACT_ATOMS: atom_id res chain seq x y z
N ILE A 1 18.03 -20.41 14.42
CA ILE A 1 16.95 -20.77 13.45
C ILE A 1 16.23 -19.53 12.91
N SER A 2 15.92 -18.51 13.73
CA SER A 2 15.26 -17.28 13.25
C SER A 2 16.12 -16.44 12.30
N GLU A 3 17.41 -16.26 12.57
CA GLU A 3 18.30 -15.45 11.73
C GLU A 3 18.57 -16.06 10.36
N ILE A 4 18.82 -17.37 10.29
CA ILE A 4 19.02 -18.09 9.02
C ILE A 4 17.77 -17.99 8.14
N ARG A 5 16.56 -18.05 8.73
CA ARG A 5 15.31 -17.89 7.99
C ARG A 5 15.12 -16.47 7.48
N LYS A 6 15.41 -15.46 8.30
CA LYS A 6 15.38 -14.05 7.86
C LYS A 6 16.34 -13.80 6.70
N LEU A 7 17.53 -14.38 6.75
CA LEU A 7 18.51 -14.29 5.67
C LEU A 7 18.00 -14.98 4.40
N ALA A 8 17.38 -16.15 4.52
CA ALA A 8 16.75 -16.83 3.39
C ALA A 8 15.61 -15.99 2.78
N ASP A 9 14.75 -15.41 3.63
CA ASP A 9 13.64 -14.54 3.19
C ASP A 9 14.16 -13.29 2.45
N TYR A 10 15.23 -12.69 2.98
CA TYR A 10 15.91 -11.56 2.34
C TYR A 10 16.49 -11.94 0.98
N LEU A 11 17.21 -13.06 0.89
CA LEU A 11 17.83 -13.51 -0.36
C LEU A 11 16.80 -13.85 -1.44
N GLU A 12 15.69 -14.49 -1.06
CA GLU A 12 14.61 -14.81 -1.99
C GLU A 12 13.97 -13.52 -2.55
N LEU A 13 13.63 -12.57 -1.68
CA LEU A 13 13.09 -11.27 -2.12
C LEU A 13 14.09 -10.49 -2.97
N LYS A 14 15.38 -10.52 -2.61
CA LYS A 14 16.45 -9.89 -3.40
C LYS A 14 16.45 -10.45 -4.82
N ARG A 15 16.41 -11.77 -4.97
CA ARG A 15 16.39 -12.42 -6.30
C ARG A 15 15.13 -12.06 -7.09
N LEU A 16 13.97 -12.08 -6.44
CA LEU A 16 12.71 -11.74 -7.09
C LEU A 16 12.68 -10.28 -7.58
N PHE A 17 13.17 -9.32 -6.79
CA PHE A 17 13.27 -7.93 -7.22
C PHE A 17 14.31 -7.73 -8.34
N ALA A 18 15.38 -8.52 -8.37
CA ALA A 18 16.36 -8.45 -9.45
C ALA A 18 15.79 -8.96 -10.79
N VAL A 19 15.00 -10.03 -10.74
CA VAL A 19 14.27 -10.56 -11.91
C VAL A 19 13.21 -9.59 -12.37
N SER A 20 12.54 -8.90 -11.45
CA SER A 20 11.40 -8.07 -11.80
C SER A 20 11.76 -6.82 -12.60
N VAL A 21 13.02 -6.39 -12.60
CA VAL A 21 13.50 -5.28 -13.44
C VAL A 21 14.19 -5.76 -14.73
N GLU A 22 14.23 -7.08 -14.98
CA GLU A 22 14.92 -7.64 -16.15
C GLU A 22 14.03 -7.72 -17.39
N ASN A 23 13.96 -6.61 -18.11
CA ASN A 23 13.12 -6.46 -19.31
C ASN A 23 13.41 -7.50 -20.41
N SER A 24 14.64 -7.97 -20.53
CA SER A 24 15.05 -8.92 -21.56
C SER A 24 14.31 -10.26 -21.50
N LEU A 25 13.81 -10.65 -20.31
CA LEU A 25 13.07 -11.89 -20.07
C LEU A 25 11.72 -11.93 -20.80
N TRP A 26 11.12 -10.77 -21.09
CA TRP A 26 9.81 -10.70 -21.74
C TRP A 26 9.77 -9.81 -22.99
N THR A 27 10.80 -9.00 -23.26
CA THR A 27 10.88 -8.17 -24.48
C THR A 27 11.66 -8.84 -25.61
N SER A 28 12.43 -9.90 -25.32
CA SER A 28 13.30 -10.53 -26.31
C SER A 28 12.99 -12.02 -26.48
N ALA A 29 13.11 -12.52 -27.71
CA ALA A 29 13.06 -13.96 -28.01
C ALA A 29 14.22 -14.75 -27.37
N ARG A 30 15.16 -14.06 -26.72
CA ARG A 30 16.32 -14.63 -26.02
C ARG A 30 15.92 -15.29 -24.70
N SER A 31 14.72 -15.03 -24.18
CA SER A 31 14.18 -15.61 -22.94
C SER A 31 14.12 -17.14 -22.96
N ALA A 32 13.91 -17.75 -24.13
CA ALA A 32 13.93 -19.20 -24.30
C ALA A 32 15.33 -19.84 -24.18
N GLY A 33 16.39 -19.04 -24.08
CA GLY A 33 17.80 -19.50 -24.05
C GLY A 33 18.58 -19.07 -22.82
N TYR A 34 17.94 -18.61 -21.75
CA TYR A 34 18.64 -18.25 -20.51
C TYR A 34 19.24 -19.49 -19.87
N SER A 35 20.54 -19.43 -19.59
CA SER A 35 21.24 -20.44 -18.81
C SER A 35 21.16 -20.12 -17.31
N GLU A 36 21.55 -21.08 -16.47
CA GLU A 36 21.70 -20.84 -15.03
C GLU A 36 22.68 -19.70 -14.73
N GLU A 37 23.75 -19.58 -15.50
CA GLU A 37 24.74 -18.50 -15.36
C GLU A 37 24.13 -17.11 -15.62
N ASP A 38 23.15 -17.02 -16.53
CA ASP A 38 22.48 -15.74 -16.81
C ASP A 38 21.57 -15.33 -15.65
N PHE A 39 20.87 -16.27 -15.03
CA PHE A 39 20.12 -16.00 -13.80
C PHE A 39 21.03 -15.63 -12.63
N LEU A 40 22.19 -16.28 -12.48
CA LEU A 40 23.15 -15.91 -11.45
C LEU A 40 23.66 -14.47 -11.62
N LYS A 41 23.89 -14.01 -12.87
CA LYS A 41 24.24 -12.61 -13.14
C LYS A 41 23.10 -11.65 -12.78
N ILE A 42 21.85 -12.01 -13.08
CA ILE A 42 20.68 -11.21 -12.67
C ILE A 42 20.61 -11.14 -11.14
N PHE A 43 20.81 -12.25 -10.43
CA PHE A 43 20.72 -12.30 -8.97
C PHE A 43 21.86 -11.56 -8.26
N ASP A 44 23.01 -11.38 -8.92
CA ASP A 44 24.17 -10.65 -8.39
C ASP A 44 24.04 -9.13 -8.52
N ARG A 45 22.95 -8.63 -9.12
CA ARG A 45 22.69 -7.20 -9.26
C ARG A 45 22.74 -6.46 -7.94
N ASP A 46 23.34 -5.28 -8.01
CA ASP A 46 23.37 -4.33 -6.91
C ASP A 46 22.01 -3.68 -6.70
N PHE A 47 21.72 -3.34 -5.45
CA PHE A 47 20.53 -2.61 -5.06
C PHE A 47 20.91 -1.17 -4.76
N THR A 48 20.31 -0.23 -5.48
CA THR A 48 20.57 1.20 -5.37
C THR A 48 19.33 1.95 -4.91
N GLY A 49 19.48 3.25 -4.63
CA GLY A 49 18.40 4.11 -4.17
C GLY A 49 18.29 4.20 -2.64
N ASN A 50 17.52 5.18 -2.18
CA ASN A 50 17.39 5.52 -0.76
C ASN A 50 16.37 4.67 0.00
N GLY A 51 15.72 3.71 -0.67
CA GLY A 51 14.62 2.93 -0.13
C GLY A 51 14.90 1.44 0.09
N ALA A 52 16.03 0.92 -0.40
CA ALA A 52 16.28 -0.51 -0.43
C ALA A 52 16.25 -1.16 0.97
N ASP A 53 17.14 -0.71 1.87
CA ASP A 53 17.23 -1.26 3.23
C ASP A 53 15.91 -1.15 3.98
N LEU A 54 15.27 0.02 3.90
CA LEU A 54 13.98 0.26 4.55
C LEU A 54 12.89 -0.66 4.02
N LEU A 55 12.84 -0.90 2.70
CA LEU A 55 11.84 -1.79 2.12
C LEU A 55 12.08 -3.23 2.56
N PHE A 56 13.31 -3.73 2.52
CA PHE A 56 13.63 -5.07 3.00
C PHE A 56 13.31 -5.24 4.48
N ASP A 57 13.62 -4.24 5.31
CA ASP A 57 13.23 -4.26 6.73
C ASP A 57 11.71 -4.36 6.87
N LEU A 58 10.92 -3.58 6.11
CA LEU A 58 9.46 -3.61 6.20
C LEU A 58 8.84 -4.94 5.72
N LEU A 59 9.48 -5.63 4.77
CA LEU A 59 8.98 -6.87 4.15
C LEU A 59 9.45 -8.14 4.87
N CYS A 60 10.70 -8.18 5.35
CA CYS A 60 11.32 -9.39 5.94
C CYS A 60 11.01 -9.58 7.44
N ILE A 61 10.14 -8.75 8.03
CA ILE A 61 9.77 -8.86 9.44
C ILE A 61 8.73 -9.97 9.62
N ARG A 62 9.17 -11.08 10.23
CA ARG A 62 8.31 -12.14 10.79
C ARG A 62 8.46 -12.24 12.30
N LYS A 63 7.32 -12.52 12.96
CA LYS A 63 7.10 -12.69 14.40
C LYS A 63 8.33 -13.23 15.15
N ASN A 64 8.99 -12.36 15.92
CA ASN A 64 9.72 -12.78 17.11
C ASN A 64 8.77 -12.69 18.32
N ASN A 65 8.85 -13.69 19.19
CA ASN A 65 7.98 -13.90 20.35
C ASN A 65 7.78 -12.63 21.19
N GLY A 66 6.53 -12.14 21.30
CA GLY A 66 6.11 -11.19 22.34
C GLY A 66 5.42 -9.92 21.84
N SER A 67 5.82 -9.38 20.69
CA SER A 67 5.19 -8.21 20.07
C SER A 67 4.47 -8.63 18.79
N GLN A 68 3.14 -8.46 18.75
CA GLN A 68 2.37 -8.63 17.51
C GLN A 68 2.74 -7.51 16.52
N GLU A 69 3.87 -7.63 15.83
CA GLU A 69 4.15 -6.77 14.70
C GLU A 69 3.19 -7.14 13.57
N ALA A 70 2.34 -6.16 13.24
CA ALA A 70 1.12 -6.38 12.49
C ALA A 70 1.40 -6.70 11.02
N ARG A 71 0.67 -7.70 10.51
CA ARG A 71 0.41 -7.96 9.10
C ARG A 71 0.27 -6.64 8.34
N LYS A 72 1.18 -6.38 7.39
CA LYS A 72 1.14 -5.16 6.55
C LYS A 72 0.15 -5.31 5.41
N LYS A 73 -0.55 -4.22 5.10
CA LYS A 73 -1.38 -4.03 3.91
C LYS A 73 -0.58 -3.25 2.88
N ILE A 74 -0.26 -3.87 1.75
CA ILE A 74 0.61 -3.29 0.73
C ILE A 74 -0.22 -3.05 -0.53
N LEU A 75 -0.24 -1.82 -1.04
CA LEU A 75 -0.81 -1.53 -2.35
C LEU A 75 0.29 -1.69 -3.40
N TRP A 76 0.13 -2.64 -4.31
CA TRP A 76 1.07 -2.94 -5.37
C TRP A 76 0.50 -2.48 -6.71
N LEU A 77 1.15 -1.53 -7.36
CA LEU A 77 0.76 -1.05 -8.69
C LEU A 77 1.56 -1.81 -9.74
N THR A 78 0.87 -2.60 -10.54
CA THR A 78 1.50 -3.30 -11.67
C THR A 78 1.84 -2.30 -12.76
N ASP A 79 2.82 -2.64 -13.61
CA ASP A 79 3.20 -1.80 -14.75
C ASP A 79 3.03 -2.59 -16.06
N GLU A 80 4.11 -3.15 -16.59
CA GLU A 80 4.15 -3.79 -17.89
C GLU A 80 3.64 -5.24 -17.88
N ALA A 81 3.05 -5.69 -18.99
CA ALA A 81 2.49 -7.03 -19.14
C ALA A 81 3.49 -8.17 -19.01
N GLY A 82 4.76 -7.94 -19.38
CA GLY A 82 5.82 -8.92 -19.12
C GLY A 82 6.27 -8.96 -17.66
N GLU A 83 6.27 -7.81 -16.99
CA GLU A 83 6.70 -7.67 -15.59
C GLU A 83 5.72 -8.30 -14.61
N VAL A 84 4.43 -8.36 -14.96
CA VAL A 84 3.36 -8.78 -14.05
C VAL A 84 3.56 -10.20 -13.51
N MET A 85 4.19 -11.09 -14.26
CA MET A 85 4.47 -12.46 -13.81
C MET A 85 5.52 -12.48 -12.70
N ALA A 86 6.56 -11.64 -12.82
CA ALA A 86 7.52 -11.44 -11.74
C ALA A 86 6.87 -10.78 -10.53
N ASP A 87 5.96 -9.83 -10.76
CA ASP A 87 5.15 -9.23 -9.70
C ASP A 87 4.30 -10.29 -8.97
N MET A 88 3.65 -11.22 -9.69
CA MET A 88 2.86 -12.29 -9.07
C MET A 88 3.72 -13.21 -8.20
N ALA A 89 4.93 -13.55 -8.65
CA ALA A 89 5.88 -14.32 -7.83
C ALA A 89 6.25 -13.59 -6.53
N ILE A 90 6.53 -12.29 -6.61
CA ILE A 90 6.78 -11.43 -5.43
C ILE A 90 5.55 -11.39 -4.52
N ILE A 91 4.38 -11.12 -5.07
CA ILE A 91 3.13 -10.98 -4.33
C ILE A 91 2.79 -12.27 -3.57
N LYS A 92 2.89 -13.42 -4.24
CA LYS A 92 2.71 -14.73 -3.61
C LYS A 92 3.73 -14.96 -2.50
N TYR A 93 4.99 -14.53 -2.67
CA TYR A 93 5.99 -14.61 -1.62
C TYR A 93 5.65 -13.75 -0.41
N LEU A 94 5.23 -12.49 -0.62
CA LEU A 94 4.83 -11.59 0.45
C LEU A 94 3.59 -12.08 1.20
N VAL A 95 2.63 -12.70 0.50
CA VAL A 95 1.49 -13.37 1.14
C VAL A 95 1.96 -14.54 2.01
N LYS A 96 2.91 -15.37 1.54
CA LYS A 96 3.51 -16.42 2.35
C LYS A 96 4.17 -15.85 3.61
N LEU A 97 4.80 -14.69 3.54
CA LEU A 97 5.36 -14.00 4.72
C LEU A 97 4.28 -13.53 5.71
N GLY A 98 3.04 -13.36 5.26
CA GLY A 98 1.86 -13.04 6.06
C GLY A 98 1.26 -11.66 5.76
N HIS A 99 1.68 -11.01 4.68
CA HIS A 99 1.17 -9.70 4.26
C HIS A 99 -0.20 -9.82 3.58
N LYS A 100 -0.92 -8.70 3.50
CA LYS A 100 -2.11 -8.56 2.64
C LYS A 100 -1.73 -7.68 1.46
N ILE A 101 -1.94 -8.15 0.25
CA ILE A 101 -1.57 -7.42 -0.96
C ILE A 101 -2.83 -6.97 -1.68
N ILE A 102 -2.86 -5.70 -2.08
CA ILE A 102 -3.86 -5.13 -2.96
C ILE A 102 -3.16 -4.83 -4.28
N VAL A 103 -3.43 -5.65 -5.29
CA VAL A 103 -2.86 -5.53 -6.64
C VAL A 103 -3.74 -4.59 -7.45
N VAL A 104 -3.12 -3.62 -8.08
CA VAL A 104 -3.80 -2.58 -8.87
C VAL A 104 -3.41 -2.73 -10.33
N PHE A 105 -4.43 -2.98 -11.16
CA PHE A 105 -4.35 -3.02 -12.61
C PHE A 105 -4.93 -1.74 -13.23
N LYS A 106 -4.68 -1.52 -14.51
CA LYS A 106 -5.37 -0.48 -15.27
C LYS A 106 -6.84 -0.81 -15.44
N GLU A 107 -7.71 0.20 -15.56
CA GLU A 107 -9.13 -0.04 -15.83
C GLU A 107 -9.40 -0.61 -17.22
N GLY A 108 -8.55 -0.26 -18.18
CA GLY A 108 -8.66 -0.74 -19.54
C GLY A 108 -7.35 -0.54 -20.31
N PRO A 109 -7.35 -0.87 -21.60
CA PRO A 109 -6.12 -1.04 -22.36
C PRO A 109 -5.26 0.23 -22.37
N LEU A 110 -3.98 0.07 -22.06
CA LEU A 110 -2.98 1.14 -22.11
C LEU A 110 -1.65 0.59 -22.62
N PHE A 111 -1.50 0.59 -23.95
CA PHE A 111 -0.31 0.08 -24.64
C PHE A 111 0.13 -1.30 -24.12
N THR A 112 1.24 -1.37 -23.39
CA THR A 112 1.89 -2.57 -22.89
C THR A 112 1.58 -2.85 -21.42
N LYS A 113 0.74 -2.02 -20.77
CA LYS A 113 0.37 -2.19 -19.37
C LYS A 113 -0.76 -3.19 -19.21
N VAL A 114 -0.73 -3.94 -18.10
CA VAL A 114 -1.78 -4.90 -17.75
C VAL A 114 -3.03 -4.17 -17.27
N ASP A 115 -4.16 -4.55 -17.85
CA ASP A 115 -5.46 -4.09 -17.39
C ASP A 115 -6.22 -5.15 -16.57
N PHE A 116 -7.32 -4.72 -15.98
CA PHE A 116 -8.12 -5.52 -15.09
C PHE A 116 -8.84 -6.68 -15.81
N TYR A 117 -9.08 -6.56 -17.12
CA TYR A 117 -9.68 -7.61 -17.93
C TYR A 117 -8.63 -8.66 -18.31
N ASP A 118 -7.40 -8.24 -18.63
CA ASP A 118 -6.27 -9.16 -18.81
C ASP A 118 -6.12 -10.08 -17.59
N ALA A 119 -6.19 -9.50 -16.38
CA ALA A 119 -6.09 -10.24 -15.11
C ALA A 119 -7.22 -11.28 -14.88
N LEU A 120 -8.31 -11.20 -15.63
CA LEU A 120 -9.46 -12.09 -15.53
C LEU A 120 -9.56 -13.09 -16.67
N GLU A 121 -9.13 -12.68 -17.88
CA GLU A 121 -9.39 -13.38 -19.13
C GLU A 121 -8.14 -14.07 -19.69
N ASP A 122 -6.94 -13.56 -19.40
CA ASP A 122 -5.70 -14.25 -19.78
C ASP A 122 -5.51 -15.50 -18.92
N GLU A 123 -5.35 -16.66 -19.58
CA GLU A 123 -5.31 -17.96 -18.90
C GLU A 123 -4.15 -18.07 -17.91
N MET A 124 -2.97 -17.54 -18.25
CA MET A 124 -1.78 -17.60 -17.41
C MET A 124 -1.92 -16.68 -16.20
N LEU A 125 -2.34 -15.43 -16.42
CA LEU A 125 -2.48 -14.45 -15.35
C LEU A 125 -3.66 -14.80 -14.42
N ALA A 126 -4.77 -15.32 -14.96
CA ALA A 126 -5.92 -15.75 -14.17
C ALA A 126 -5.57 -16.94 -13.25
N ASP A 127 -4.74 -17.89 -13.71
CA ASP A 127 -4.27 -18.99 -12.85
C ASP A 127 -3.32 -18.46 -11.76
N GLU A 128 -2.46 -17.50 -12.09
CA GLU A 128 -1.59 -16.86 -11.10
C GLU A 128 -2.39 -16.11 -10.01
N LEU A 129 -3.52 -15.51 -10.38
CA LEU A 129 -4.44 -14.78 -9.49
C LEU A 129 -5.54 -15.67 -8.89
N LYS A 130 -5.46 -16.99 -9.05
CA LYS A 130 -6.45 -17.92 -8.51
C LYS A 130 -6.55 -17.78 -6.98
N GLY A 131 -7.75 -17.47 -6.51
CA GLY A 131 -8.01 -17.21 -5.08
C GLY A 131 -7.84 -15.73 -4.67
N ALA A 132 -7.46 -14.84 -5.59
CA ALA A 132 -7.56 -13.40 -5.37
C ALA A 132 -9.02 -12.94 -5.33
N PHE A 133 -9.30 -11.93 -4.50
CA PHE A 133 -10.62 -11.30 -4.42
C PHE A 133 -10.69 -10.09 -5.35
N PHE A 134 -11.39 -10.23 -6.47
CA PHE A 134 -11.55 -9.17 -7.46
C PHE A 134 -12.67 -8.19 -7.07
N ILE A 135 -12.40 -6.90 -7.15
CA ILE A 135 -13.37 -5.82 -6.92
C ILE A 135 -13.59 -5.06 -8.22
N ARG A 136 -14.80 -5.17 -8.76
CA ARG A 136 -15.19 -4.49 -10.01
C ARG A 136 -15.76 -3.10 -9.74
N GLU A 137 -16.24 -2.86 -8.53
CA GLU A 137 -16.89 -1.62 -8.15
C GLU A 137 -15.90 -0.45 -8.09
N LYS A 138 -16.12 0.58 -8.91
CA LYS A 138 -15.33 1.84 -8.90
C LYS A 138 -15.63 2.72 -7.69
N SER A 139 -16.73 2.44 -6.99
CA SER A 139 -17.22 3.22 -5.84
C SER A 139 -17.58 2.35 -4.65
N LEU A 140 -16.54 1.93 -3.92
CA LEU A 140 -16.69 1.12 -2.71
C LEU A 140 -17.14 1.96 -1.50
N GLY A 141 -18.09 1.45 -0.72
CA GLY A 141 -18.48 2.05 0.55
C GLY A 141 -17.39 1.93 1.63
N LYS A 142 -17.40 2.79 2.66
CA LYS A 142 -16.44 2.69 3.79
C LYS A 142 -16.57 1.36 4.54
N ASN A 143 -17.81 0.96 4.84
CA ASN A 143 -18.06 -0.25 5.62
C ASN A 143 -17.69 -1.51 4.82
N GLU A 144 -17.94 -1.47 3.52
CA GLU A 144 -17.59 -2.54 2.61
C GLU A 144 -16.07 -2.70 2.46
N LEU A 145 -15.33 -1.60 2.29
CA LEU A 145 -13.86 -1.59 2.32
C LEU A 145 -13.31 -2.27 3.58
N ILE A 146 -13.84 -1.90 4.75
CA ILE A 146 -13.39 -2.47 6.03
C ILE A 146 -13.69 -3.98 6.07
N ARG A 147 -14.87 -4.40 5.60
CA ARG A 147 -15.24 -5.82 5.53
C ARG A 147 -14.27 -6.60 4.64
N ILE A 148 -13.94 -6.07 3.46
CA ILE A 148 -13.03 -6.71 2.51
C ILE A 148 -11.61 -6.78 3.06
N ILE A 149 -11.09 -5.69 3.63
CA ILE A 149 -9.75 -5.68 4.25
C ILE A 149 -9.65 -6.71 5.39
N ARG A 150 -10.73 -6.92 6.15
CA ARG A 150 -10.81 -7.90 7.24
C ARG A 150 -11.11 -9.34 6.77
N SER A 151 -11.48 -9.54 5.50
CA SER A 151 -11.70 -10.88 4.97
C SER A 151 -10.42 -11.71 4.97
N ASP A 152 -10.59 -13.03 4.86
CA ASP A 152 -9.49 -13.99 4.80
C ASP A 152 -8.77 -13.99 3.44
N ASN A 153 -9.20 -13.15 2.49
CA ASN A 153 -8.52 -13.01 1.20
C ASN A 153 -7.21 -12.26 1.36
N ASP A 154 -6.09 -12.92 1.09
CA ASP A 154 -4.76 -12.33 1.24
C ASP A 154 -4.33 -11.49 0.04
N ILE A 155 -4.90 -11.76 -1.15
CA ILE A 155 -4.73 -11.01 -2.39
C ILE A 155 -6.07 -10.39 -2.77
N ILE A 156 -6.08 -9.09 -3.01
CA ILE A 156 -7.23 -8.33 -3.50
C ILE A 156 -6.83 -7.69 -4.82
N ALA A 157 -7.58 -7.91 -5.89
CA ALA A 157 -7.32 -7.31 -7.19
C ALA A 157 -8.32 -6.17 -7.46
N ILE A 158 -7.82 -4.98 -7.81
CA ILE A 158 -8.63 -3.81 -8.11
C ILE A 158 -8.15 -3.12 -9.39
N SER A 159 -9.02 -2.30 -9.96
CA SER A 159 -8.66 -1.34 -11.00
C SER A 159 -8.36 0.04 -10.41
N ASP A 160 -7.39 0.75 -10.99
CA ASP A 160 -7.12 2.17 -10.70
C ASP A 160 -8.21 3.12 -11.24
N GLY A 161 -9.10 2.63 -12.10
CA GLY A 161 -10.21 3.39 -12.68
C GLY A 161 -9.86 4.22 -13.90
N ILE A 162 -8.62 4.16 -14.40
CA ILE A 162 -8.13 4.98 -15.51
C ILE A 162 -7.47 4.11 -16.60
N SER A 163 -7.53 4.59 -17.84
CA SER A 163 -6.84 3.98 -18.99
C SER A 163 -5.74 4.91 -19.51
N GLU A 164 -5.07 5.61 -18.59
CA GLU A 164 -3.93 6.50 -18.85
C GLU A 164 -2.81 6.26 -17.82
N ASN A 165 -1.64 6.84 -18.08
CA ASN A 165 -0.54 6.84 -17.10
C ASN A 165 -1.04 7.41 -15.78
N ILE A 166 -0.46 6.94 -14.66
CA ILE A 166 -1.00 7.20 -13.32
C ILE A 166 -1.30 8.69 -13.12
N ASN A 167 -2.58 8.97 -12.90
CA ASN A 167 -3.10 10.29 -12.60
C ASN A 167 -4.00 10.18 -11.37
N LEU A 168 -3.40 10.44 -10.21
CA LEU A 168 -4.06 10.26 -8.90
C LEU A 168 -5.32 11.12 -8.72
N LEU A 169 -5.50 12.16 -9.55
CA LEU A 169 -6.70 13.01 -9.54
C LEU A 169 -7.91 12.38 -10.22
N LEU A 170 -7.69 11.42 -11.13
CA LEU A 170 -8.75 10.79 -11.93
C LEU A 170 -9.04 9.33 -11.52
N THR A 171 -8.28 8.80 -10.55
CA THR A 171 -8.46 7.42 -10.08
C THR A 171 -9.84 7.14 -9.51
N SER A 172 -10.23 5.86 -9.53
CA SER A 172 -11.47 5.40 -8.91
C SER A 172 -11.49 5.70 -7.42
N THR A 173 -12.68 5.90 -6.86
CA THR A 173 -12.80 6.10 -5.42
C THR A 173 -12.43 4.84 -4.63
N THR A 174 -12.58 3.66 -5.24
CA THR A 174 -12.09 2.37 -4.70
C THR A 174 -10.57 2.39 -4.58
N PHE A 175 -9.84 2.75 -5.63
CA PHE A 175 -8.38 2.90 -5.58
C PHE A 175 -7.97 3.89 -4.49
N ALA A 176 -8.55 5.09 -4.47
CA ALA A 176 -8.20 6.12 -3.49
C ALA A 176 -8.43 5.66 -2.03
N ARG A 177 -9.45 4.82 -1.81
CA ARG A 177 -9.71 4.21 -0.50
C ARG A 177 -8.66 3.18 -0.11
N PHE A 178 -8.30 2.28 -1.01
CA PHE A 178 -7.23 1.31 -0.76
C PHE A 178 -5.88 1.98 -0.57
N PHE A 179 -5.57 3.01 -1.37
CA PHE A 179 -4.42 3.87 -1.19
C PHE A 179 -4.36 4.44 0.22
N LYS A 180 -5.48 4.95 0.73
CA LYS A 180 -5.53 5.51 2.09
C LYS A 180 -5.30 4.46 3.18
N GLU A 181 -5.87 3.27 3.01
CA GLU A 181 -5.84 2.20 4.01
C GLU A 181 -4.57 1.34 3.98
N ALA A 182 -3.81 1.36 2.88
CA ALA A 182 -2.51 0.69 2.79
C ALA A 182 -1.52 1.27 3.80
N ASP A 183 -0.64 0.42 4.31
CA ASP A 183 0.44 0.82 5.21
C ASP A 183 1.52 1.55 4.42
N PHE A 184 1.86 1.04 3.24
CA PHE A 184 2.71 1.67 2.24
C PHE A 184 2.35 1.18 0.83
N ILE A 185 2.89 1.85 -0.18
CA ILE A 185 2.61 1.62 -1.59
C ILE A 185 3.90 1.23 -2.30
N ILE A 186 3.83 0.25 -3.19
CA ILE A 186 4.90 -0.13 -4.11
C ILE A 186 4.41 0.13 -5.53
N SER A 187 5.10 1.00 -6.24
CA SER A 187 4.92 1.23 -7.68
C SER A 187 6.07 0.63 -8.48
N ARG A 188 5.82 0.39 -9.76
CA ARG A 188 6.76 -0.27 -10.68
C ARG A 188 7.11 0.64 -11.85
N GLY A 189 8.34 0.55 -12.34
CA GLY A 189 8.80 1.24 -13.53
C GLY A 189 8.99 2.75 -13.37
N ASP A 190 9.63 3.36 -14.38
CA ASP A 190 10.03 4.78 -14.35
C ASP A 190 8.86 5.74 -14.63
N ASP A 191 7.86 5.33 -15.40
CA ASP A 191 6.66 6.17 -15.63
C ASP A 191 5.92 6.42 -14.32
N GLN A 192 5.70 5.38 -13.51
CA GLN A 192 5.06 5.53 -12.21
C GLN A 192 5.96 6.27 -11.23
N LYS A 193 7.28 6.00 -11.25
CA LYS A 193 8.27 6.75 -10.46
C LYS A 193 8.14 8.24 -10.69
N ARG A 194 8.11 8.67 -11.95
CA ARG A 194 7.93 10.09 -12.31
C ARG A 194 6.66 10.68 -11.71
N ARG A 195 5.54 9.93 -11.73
CA ARG A 195 4.25 10.43 -11.20
C ARG A 195 4.21 10.54 -9.69
N PHE A 196 4.96 9.73 -8.97
CA PHE A 196 5.05 9.80 -7.51
C PHE A 196 6.17 10.70 -7.00
N PHE A 197 7.35 10.67 -7.62
CA PHE A 197 8.58 11.27 -7.11
C PHE A 197 8.84 12.66 -7.71
N ASP A 198 8.62 12.83 -9.01
CA ASP A 198 8.89 14.09 -9.73
C ASP A 198 7.70 15.07 -9.63
N THR A 199 7.12 15.14 -8.44
CA THR A 199 6.02 16.03 -8.11
C THR A 199 6.22 16.64 -6.73
N HIS A 200 5.70 17.86 -6.57
CA HIS A 200 5.69 18.57 -5.29
C HIS A 200 4.68 17.99 -4.28
N PHE A 201 3.88 17.00 -4.69
CA PHE A 201 2.89 16.39 -3.81
C PHE A 201 3.57 15.56 -2.73
N GLN A 202 3.07 15.69 -1.50
CA GLN A 202 3.38 14.80 -0.39
C GLN A 202 2.15 13.94 -0.09
N PHE A 203 2.36 12.65 0.14
CA PHE A 203 1.30 11.68 0.30
C PHE A 203 1.07 11.33 1.77
N THR A 204 -0.08 10.72 2.06
CA THR A 204 -0.38 10.23 3.41
C THR A 204 0.21 8.84 3.71
N GLN A 205 0.84 8.24 2.71
CA GLN A 205 1.42 6.90 2.73
C GLN A 205 2.88 6.99 2.30
N ASP A 206 3.66 6.07 2.83
CA ASP A 206 5.02 5.82 2.41
C ASP A 206 4.97 5.17 1.03
N ILE A 207 5.78 5.66 0.08
CA ILE A 207 5.79 5.20 -1.31
C ILE A 207 7.17 4.69 -1.66
N PHE A 208 7.21 3.46 -2.17
CA PHE A 208 8.36 2.85 -2.78
C PHE A 208 8.13 2.74 -4.29
N ASN A 209 9.20 2.86 -5.05
CA ASN A 209 9.22 2.53 -6.46
C ASN A 209 10.37 1.58 -6.72
N ILE A 210 10.10 0.53 -7.50
CA ILE A 210 11.10 -0.43 -7.97
C ILE A 210 11.21 -0.24 -9.49
N SER A 211 12.39 0.16 -9.95
CA SER A 211 12.69 0.33 -11.36
C SER A 211 14.12 -0.11 -11.69
N ALA A 212 14.42 -0.26 -12.98
CA ALA A 212 15.79 -0.50 -13.42
C ALA A 212 16.66 0.72 -13.06
N GLY A 213 17.81 0.45 -12.45
CA GLY A 213 18.82 1.45 -12.11
C GLY A 213 19.89 1.59 -13.18
N GLU A 214 20.89 2.42 -12.90
CA GLU A 214 22.09 2.51 -13.74
C GLU A 214 22.91 1.20 -13.63
N ASN A 215 23.64 0.85 -14.69
CA ASN A 215 24.54 -0.32 -14.75
C ASN A 215 23.85 -1.64 -14.34
N ASP A 216 22.65 -1.90 -14.85
CA ASP A 216 21.86 -3.11 -14.55
C ASP A 216 21.53 -3.31 -13.06
N SER A 217 21.60 -2.25 -12.24
CA SER A 217 21.20 -2.33 -10.83
C SER A 217 19.68 -2.32 -10.65
N VAL A 218 19.20 -2.74 -9.48
CA VAL A 218 17.80 -2.57 -9.04
C VAL A 218 17.70 -1.27 -8.26
N ASN A 219 16.96 -0.29 -8.76
CA ASN A 219 16.74 0.98 -8.04
C ASN A 219 15.47 0.89 -7.20
N ILE A 220 15.62 1.01 -5.87
CA ILE A 220 14.51 1.13 -4.93
C ILE A 220 14.49 2.55 -4.37
N SER A 221 13.58 3.36 -4.91
CA SER A 221 13.38 4.75 -4.49
C SER A 221 12.31 4.83 -3.41
N TYR A 222 12.52 5.68 -2.40
CA TYR A 222 11.60 5.89 -1.28
C TYR A 222 11.19 7.35 -1.11
N LYS A 223 9.88 7.59 -1.03
CA LYS A 223 9.27 8.88 -0.71
C LYS A 223 8.47 8.76 0.59
N PRO A 224 8.89 9.42 1.68
CA PRO A 224 8.21 9.32 2.96
C PRO A 224 6.84 9.99 2.91
N LYS A 225 5.91 9.50 3.73
CA LYS A 225 4.64 10.20 3.99
C LYS A 225 4.87 11.55 4.65
N HIS A 226 3.90 12.45 4.50
CA HIS A 226 3.93 13.77 5.10
C HIS A 226 4.05 13.67 6.65
N PRO A 227 5.00 14.38 7.31
CA PRO A 227 5.26 14.25 8.76
C PRO A 227 4.05 14.51 9.67
N SER A 228 3.17 15.43 9.29
CA SER A 228 1.93 15.73 10.03
C SER A 228 0.85 14.63 9.97
N VAL A 229 1.08 13.52 9.26
CA VAL A 229 0.11 12.43 9.15
C VAL A 229 0.22 11.52 10.37
N ILE A 230 -0.84 11.52 11.17
CA ILE A 230 -0.96 10.65 12.34
C ILE A 230 -2.00 9.57 12.01
N LYS A 231 -1.55 8.31 11.93
CA LYS A 231 -2.44 7.15 11.83
C LYS A 231 -2.70 6.60 13.23
N PHE A 232 -3.97 6.46 13.60
CA PHE A 232 -4.40 5.74 14.80
C PHE A 232 -4.81 4.32 14.41
N SER A 233 -4.38 3.32 15.17
CA SER A 233 -4.90 1.97 14.96
C SER A 233 -6.38 1.91 15.32
N TYR A 234 -7.09 0.91 14.82
CA TYR A 234 -8.50 0.71 15.21
C TYR A 234 -8.63 0.49 16.73
N ALA A 235 -7.69 -0.25 17.33
CA ALA A 235 -7.64 -0.44 18.78
C ALA A 235 -7.47 0.89 19.53
N ASP A 236 -6.62 1.79 19.03
CA ASP A 236 -6.45 3.12 19.63
C ASP A 236 -7.72 3.97 19.50
N LEU A 237 -8.38 3.91 18.34
CA LEU A 237 -9.64 4.61 18.11
C LEU A 237 -10.75 4.06 19.00
N GLU A 238 -10.85 2.75 19.16
CA GLU A 238 -11.84 2.10 20.02
C GLU A 238 -11.56 2.40 21.49
N LYS A 239 -10.29 2.33 21.93
CA LYS A 239 -9.89 2.72 23.28
C LYS A 239 -10.22 4.18 23.58
N LYS A 240 -9.94 5.08 22.63
CA LYS A 240 -10.32 6.50 22.73
C LYS A 240 -11.84 6.68 22.78
N ALA A 241 -12.58 5.96 21.93
CA ALA A 241 -14.03 6.02 21.91
C ALA A 241 -14.64 5.57 23.25
N ARG A 242 -14.15 4.45 23.82
CA ARG A 242 -14.56 3.96 25.15
C ARG A 242 -14.26 4.99 26.24
N ALA A 243 -13.05 5.55 26.26
CA ALA A 243 -12.69 6.58 27.22
C ALA A 243 -13.60 7.82 27.14
N ILE A 244 -13.98 8.24 25.93
CA ILE A 244 -14.93 9.35 25.74
C ILE A 244 -16.33 8.96 26.26
N ILE A 245 -16.81 7.74 25.99
CA ILE A 245 -18.09 7.24 26.48
C ILE A 245 -18.12 7.23 28.01
N ASP A 246 -17.06 6.76 28.66
CA ASP A 246 -16.94 6.71 30.11
C ASP A 246 -16.98 8.13 30.72
N GLN A 247 -16.23 9.07 30.14
CA GLN A 247 -16.26 10.48 30.55
C GLN A 247 -17.66 11.11 30.41
N MET A 248 -18.37 10.78 29.32
CA MET A 248 -19.74 11.27 29.10
C MET A 248 -20.72 10.66 30.11
N ALA A 249 -20.55 9.38 30.46
CA ALA A 249 -21.37 8.72 31.47
C ALA A 249 -21.17 9.35 32.86
N ASP A 250 -19.93 9.66 33.23
CA ASP A 250 -19.62 10.33 34.49
C ASP A 250 -20.12 11.78 34.53
N ALA A 251 -20.04 12.50 33.41
CA ALA A 251 -20.59 13.86 33.31
C ALA A 251 -22.11 13.88 33.47
N LYS A 252 -22.81 12.90 32.86
CA LYS A 252 -24.26 12.73 33.01
C LYS A 252 -24.65 12.38 34.44
N LYS A 253 -23.90 11.52 35.13
CA LYS A 253 -24.10 11.20 36.56
C LYS A 253 -23.97 12.44 37.45
N LYS A 254 -23.11 13.40 37.07
CA LYS A 254 -22.94 14.68 37.76
C LYS A 254 -24.00 15.73 37.40
N GLY A 255 -25.05 15.34 36.67
CA GLY A 255 -26.15 16.23 36.28
C GLY A 255 -25.81 17.21 35.15
N MET A 256 -24.69 17.01 34.44
CA MET A 256 -24.31 17.88 33.31
C MET A 256 -25.02 17.46 32.02
N THR A 257 -25.48 18.44 31.24
CA THR A 257 -26.03 18.23 29.90
C THR A 257 -24.89 17.92 28.92
N VAL A 258 -24.89 16.73 28.34
CA VAL A 258 -23.86 16.28 27.38
C VAL A 258 -24.43 16.33 25.97
N ILE A 259 -23.76 17.03 25.05
CA ILE A 259 -24.13 17.11 23.62
C ILE A 259 -22.97 16.55 22.78
N PHE A 260 -23.26 15.61 21.89
CA PHE A 260 -22.27 15.03 20.98
C PHE A 260 -22.30 15.74 19.62
N TYR A 261 -21.17 16.34 19.24
CA TYR A 261 -20.97 16.90 17.90
C TYR A 261 -19.98 16.04 17.12
N SER A 262 -20.47 15.27 16.13
CA SER A 262 -19.59 14.59 15.17
C SER A 262 -19.21 15.56 14.04
N GLY A 263 -18.02 16.13 14.10
CA GLY A 263 -17.48 16.96 13.03
C GLY A 263 -16.66 16.14 12.04
N ILE A 264 -17.18 15.89 10.83
CA ILE A 264 -16.32 15.52 9.69
C ILE A 264 -15.72 16.83 9.17
N ILE A 265 -14.50 17.16 9.63
CA ILE A 265 -13.80 18.35 9.14
C ILE A 265 -13.19 18.00 7.78
N GLY A 266 -13.96 18.20 6.73
CA GLY A 266 -13.54 17.98 5.34
C GLY A 266 -14.60 18.26 4.27
N SER A 267 -15.88 18.40 4.64
CA SER A 267 -16.98 18.46 3.67
C SER A 267 -17.59 19.85 3.39
N VAL A 268 -17.11 20.94 4.00
CA VAL A 268 -17.71 22.27 3.79
C VAL A 268 -16.65 23.34 3.50
N PRO A 269 -16.53 23.79 2.23
CA PRO A 269 -15.69 24.92 1.86
C PRO A 269 -16.07 26.17 2.68
N GLY A 270 -15.07 26.91 3.19
CA GLY A 270 -15.28 28.17 3.90
C GLY A 270 -15.60 28.09 5.41
N LYS A 271 -15.87 26.90 5.99
CA LYS A 271 -16.25 26.77 7.42
C LYS A 271 -15.14 26.25 8.36
N ILE A 272 -13.90 26.16 7.89
CA ILE A 272 -12.75 25.66 8.68
C ILE A 272 -12.53 26.49 9.96
N LYS A 273 -12.66 27.83 9.90
CA LYS A 273 -12.53 28.70 11.08
C LYS A 273 -13.63 28.44 12.12
N MET A 274 -14.84 28.13 11.68
CA MET A 274 -16.01 27.88 12.53
C MET A 274 -15.94 26.49 13.19
N ALA A 275 -15.48 25.48 12.44
CA ALA A 275 -15.19 24.14 12.96
C ALA A 275 -14.10 24.18 14.04
N LYS A 276 -12.99 24.89 13.79
CA LYS A 276 -11.94 25.11 14.80
C LYS A 276 -12.45 25.84 16.04
N LYS A 277 -13.33 26.85 15.88
CA LYS A 277 -13.91 27.60 17.00
C LYS A 277 -14.85 26.74 17.84
N SER A 278 -15.63 25.86 17.21
CA SER A 278 -16.52 24.91 17.89
C SER A 278 -15.74 23.83 18.66
N CYS A 279 -14.67 23.29 18.06
CA CYS A 279 -13.76 22.37 18.76
C CYS A 279 -13.03 23.04 19.94
N ARG A 280 -12.61 24.32 19.79
CA ARG A 280 -12.03 25.09 20.89
C ARG A 280 -13.03 25.37 22.02
N PHE A 281 -14.31 25.56 21.70
CA PHE A 281 -15.37 25.74 22.68
C PHE A 281 -15.65 24.45 23.47
N SER A 282 -15.62 23.27 22.83
CA SER A 282 -15.76 21.99 23.53
C SER A 282 -14.58 21.64 24.45
N SER A 283 -13.39 22.18 24.19
CA SER A 283 -12.23 22.08 25.10
C SER A 283 -12.19 23.16 26.20
N GLY A 284 -13.18 24.06 26.24
CA GLY A 284 -13.24 25.18 27.20
C GLY A 284 -13.66 24.79 28.62
N GLY A 285 -14.00 23.52 28.88
CA GLY A 285 -14.48 23.04 30.17
C GLY A 285 -13.41 22.50 31.13
N SER A 286 -12.14 22.37 30.72
CA SER A 286 -11.06 21.95 31.62
C SER A 286 -9.82 22.84 31.44
N ARG A 287 -9.90 24.07 31.93
CA ARG A 287 -8.69 24.79 32.34
C ARG A 287 -8.38 24.42 33.79
N SER A 288 -7.44 23.51 33.97
CA SER A 288 -6.56 23.52 35.14
C SER A 288 -5.19 23.02 34.72
N SER A 289 -4.25 23.97 34.66
CA SER A 289 -2.83 23.81 34.98
C SER A 289 -2.08 22.59 34.45
N LEU A 290 -1.20 22.82 33.47
CA LEU A 290 0.25 22.60 33.58
C LEU A 290 0.95 23.31 32.42
N GLN A 291 2.07 23.97 32.75
CA GLN A 291 2.99 24.64 31.83
C GLN A 291 3.60 23.65 30.84
#